data_AF-A0A9W8L1J7-F1
#
_entry.id   AF-A0A9W8L1J7-F1
#
_cell.length_a   1.000
_cell.length_b   1.000
_cell.length_c   1.000
_cell.angle_alpha   90.00
_cell.angle_beta   90.00
_cell.angle_gamma   90.00
#
_symmetry.space_group_name_H-M   'P 1'
#
loop_
_entity.id
_entity.type
_entity.pdbx_description
1 polymer ?
#
loop_
_entity_poly.entity_id
_entity_poly.type
_entity_poly.pdbx_seq_one_letter_code
_entity_poly.pdbx_strand_id
1 'polypeptide(L)'
;MLSKGPGRVGQAALDKRKGAHGISRVIGTDAQGELTVTTEPDEVRELTRAHFDDMFRPRPVRPELLTEWAEEYAPKGRPEQYPATVAEVSIEEVSQLLKESPRNKAAGPSGVTFELLRSADADGVLAKQRPITLLPVVRKLFTALLTRRLTVDNQLRAGGN
;
A
#
# COMPACT_ATOMS: atom_id res chain seq x y z
N MET A 1 37.84 0.03 -15.36
CA MET A 1 36.95 0.37 -14.23
C MET A 1 35.69 -0.48 -14.38
N LEU A 2 35.65 -1.66 -13.75
CA LEU A 2 34.56 -2.63 -13.94
C LEU A 2 33.62 -2.58 -12.72
N SER A 3 32.36 -2.26 -13.02
CA SER A 3 31.23 -2.17 -12.09
C SER A 3 30.92 -3.54 -11.50
N LYS A 4 31.14 -3.72 -10.19
CA LYS A 4 30.63 -4.87 -9.42
C LYS A 4 29.11 -4.79 -9.40
N GLY A 5 28.43 -5.75 -10.04
CA GLY A 5 26.97 -5.87 -9.99
C GLY A 5 26.48 -6.24 -8.59
N PRO A 6 25.23 -5.91 -8.22
CA PRO A 6 24.70 -6.21 -6.90
C PRO A 6 24.45 -7.72 -6.78
N GLY A 7 25.04 -8.34 -5.76
CA GLY A 7 24.83 -9.76 -5.43
C GLY A 7 23.35 -10.06 -5.21
N ARG A 8 22.88 -11.16 -5.80
CA ARG A 8 21.53 -11.69 -5.61
C ARG A 8 21.41 -12.28 -4.20
N VAL A 9 20.66 -11.62 -3.31
CA VAL A 9 20.23 -12.21 -2.04
C VAL A 9 19.01 -13.10 -2.32
N GLY A 10 19.27 -14.38 -2.63
CA GLY A 10 18.25 -15.39 -2.94
C GLY A 10 18.18 -16.50 -1.87
N GLN A 11 16.98 -16.70 -1.33
CA GLN A 11 16.47 -17.84 -0.54
C GLN A 11 17.25 -18.27 0.72
N ALA A 12 16.86 -17.69 1.86
CA ALA A 12 17.07 -18.30 3.17
C ALA A 12 16.18 -19.55 3.33
N ALA A 13 16.81 -20.74 3.34
CA ALA A 13 16.21 -21.94 3.89
C ALA A 13 15.98 -21.73 5.40
N LEU A 14 14.71 -21.72 5.79
CA LEU A 14 14.21 -21.62 7.17
C LEU A 14 14.73 -22.79 8.01
N ASP A 15 15.68 -22.55 8.91
CA ASP A 15 15.91 -23.42 10.08
C ASP A 15 15.18 -22.83 11.30
N LYS A 16 14.20 -23.58 11.80
CA LYS A 16 13.29 -23.15 12.85
C LYS A 16 13.92 -23.36 14.22
N ARG A 17 14.53 -22.32 14.80
CA ARG A 17 14.71 -22.23 16.27
C ARG A 17 14.24 -20.89 16.80
N LYS A 18 13.42 -20.94 17.86
CA LYS A 18 12.81 -19.81 18.56
C LYS A 18 13.89 -18.93 19.21
N GLY A 19 14.13 -17.75 18.65
CA GLY A 19 14.93 -16.68 19.27
C GLY A 19 15.37 -15.67 18.22
N ALA A 20 14.96 -14.40 18.38
CA ALA A 20 15.31 -13.22 17.57
C ALA A 20 15.63 -13.47 16.07
N HIS A 21 14.66 -13.21 15.18
CA HIS A 21 14.74 -13.37 13.73
C HIS A 21 15.68 -12.35 13.05
N GLY A 22 16.98 -12.40 13.36
CA GLY A 22 18.02 -11.66 12.65
C GLY A 22 18.50 -12.44 11.43
N ILE A 23 18.94 -11.74 10.39
CA ILE A 23 19.70 -12.36 9.29
C ILE A 23 21.01 -12.87 9.90
N SER A 24 21.23 -14.18 9.85
CA SER A 24 22.39 -14.86 10.46
C SER A 24 23.44 -15.31 9.44
N ARG A 25 23.13 -15.18 8.15
CA ARG A 25 23.99 -15.64 7.05
C ARG A 25 23.69 -14.86 5.79
N VAL A 26 24.74 -14.47 5.07
CA VAL A 26 24.66 -13.82 3.76
C VAL A 26 25.35 -14.71 2.73
N ILE A 27 24.71 -14.91 1.59
CA ILE A 27 25.29 -15.62 0.45
C ILE A 27 25.62 -14.56 -0.61
N GLY A 28 26.89 -14.50 -0.99
CA GLY A 28 27.43 -13.57 -1.96
C GLY A 28 28.15 -14.29 -3.09
N THR A 29 28.62 -13.52 -4.06
CA THR A 29 29.49 -13.99 -5.14
C THR A 29 30.79 -13.20 -5.05
N ASP A 30 31.93 -13.89 -5.04
CA ASP A 30 33.23 -13.25 -5.01
C ASP A 30 33.63 -12.65 -6.38
N ALA A 31 34.86 -12.12 -6.47
CA ALA A 31 35.36 -11.50 -7.71
C ALA A 31 35.60 -12.51 -8.85
N GLN A 32 35.57 -13.81 -8.55
CA GLN A 32 35.82 -14.93 -9.45
C GLN A 32 34.51 -15.60 -9.88
N GLY A 33 33.37 -15.19 -9.33
CA GLY A 33 32.06 -15.77 -9.64
C GLY A 33 31.68 -16.94 -8.72
N GLU A 34 32.49 -17.24 -7.71
CA GLU A 34 32.25 -18.35 -6.79
C GLU A 34 31.32 -17.94 -5.64
N LEU A 35 30.51 -18.89 -5.19
CA LEU A 35 29.56 -18.66 -4.10
C LEU A 35 30.27 -18.62 -2.76
N THR A 36 30.17 -17.49 -2.07
CA THR A 36 30.72 -17.30 -0.72
C THR A 36 29.60 -17.21 0.29
N VAL A 37 29.78 -17.89 1.43
CA VAL A 37 28.84 -17.90 2.54
C VAL A 37 29.46 -17.22 3.74
N THR A 38 28.93 -16.06 4.12
CA THR A 38 29.36 -15.30 5.30
C THR A 38 28.42 -15.60 6.47
N THR A 39 28.98 -16.02 7.60
CA THR A 39 28.24 -16.29 8.86
C THR A 39 28.72 -15.48 10.05
N GLU A 40 29.78 -14.67 9.90
CA GLU A 40 30.31 -13.84 10.98
C GLU A 40 29.31 -12.71 11.31
N PRO A 41 28.82 -12.57 12.56
CA PRO A 41 27.74 -11.64 12.90
C PRO A 41 27.95 -10.18 12.49
N ASP A 42 29.15 -9.63 12.65
CA ASP A 42 29.44 -8.23 12.29
C ASP A 42 29.46 -8.04 10.77
N GLU A 43 30.06 -8.99 10.04
CA GLU A 43 30.12 -8.98 8.58
C GLU A 43 28.73 -9.18 7.97
N VAL A 44 27.92 -10.09 8.53
CA VAL A 44 26.52 -10.30 8.15
C VAL A 44 25.71 -9.03 8.34
N ARG A 45 25.91 -8.30 9.45
CA ARG A 45 25.21 -7.04 9.71
C ARG A 45 25.61 -5.94 8.72
N GLU A 46 26.90 -5.82 8.41
CA GLU A 46 27.40 -4.83 7.46
C GLU A 46 26.88 -5.10 6.05
N LEU A 47 27.01 -6.34 5.57
CA LEU A 47 26.51 -6.75 4.25
C LEU A 47 25.00 -6.59 4.13
N THR A 48 24.26 -6.94 5.18
CA THR A 48 22.80 -6.76 5.24
C THR A 48 22.43 -5.28 5.11
N ARG A 49 23.12 -4.40 5.85
CA ARG A 49 22.89 -2.96 5.77
C ARG A 49 23.18 -2.43 4.38
N ALA A 50 24.36 -2.75 3.84
CA ALA A 50 24.76 -2.30 2.51
C ALA A 50 23.78 -2.73 1.42
N HIS A 51 23.27 -3.97 1.51
CA HIS A 51 22.26 -4.48 0.58
C HIS A 51 20.97 -3.67 0.61
N PHE A 52 20.43 -3.40 1.80
CA PHE A 52 19.18 -2.64 1.92
C PHE A 52 19.37 -1.16 1.59
N ASP A 53 20.49 -0.57 1.97
CA ASP A 53 20.83 0.81 1.61
C ASP A 53 20.89 0.98 0.08
N ASP A 54 21.47 0.01 -0.65
CA ASP A 54 21.47 0.01 -2.12
C ASP A 54 20.09 -0.25 -2.71
N MET A 55 19.36 -1.24 -2.18
CA MET A 55 18.00 -1.59 -2.64
C MET A 55 17.05 -0.40 -2.54
N PHE A 56 17.10 0.34 -1.43
CA PHE A 56 16.25 1.50 -1.16
C PHE A 56 16.90 2.84 -1.52
N ARG A 57 18.08 2.82 -2.15
CA ARG A 57 18.74 4.03 -2.62
C ARG A 57 17.79 4.79 -3.57
N PRO A 58 17.67 6.12 -3.43
CA PRO A 58 16.96 6.94 -4.41
C PRO A 58 17.51 6.68 -5.82
N ARG A 59 16.65 6.22 -6.72
CA ARG A 59 16.98 6.04 -8.12
C ARG A 59 16.64 7.31 -8.87
N PRO A 60 17.50 7.80 -9.78
CA PRO A 60 17.12 8.88 -10.67
C PRO A 60 15.95 8.39 -11.52
N VAL A 61 14.84 9.12 -11.48
CA VAL A 61 13.74 8.92 -12.42
C VAL A 61 14.29 9.22 -13.80
N ARG A 62 14.01 8.34 -14.77
CA ARG A 62 14.34 8.55 -16.19
C ARG A 62 13.06 9.00 -16.89
N PRO A 63 12.82 10.31 -17.06
CA PRO A 63 11.58 10.83 -17.64
C PRO A 63 11.36 10.31 -19.06
N GLU A 64 12.44 9.96 -19.77
CA GLU A 64 12.40 9.43 -21.12
C GLU A 64 11.59 8.12 -21.20
N LEU A 65 11.64 7.29 -20.15
CA LEU A 65 10.86 6.05 -20.04
C LEU A 65 9.37 6.29 -19.81
N LEU A 66 8.98 7.48 -19.37
CA LEU A 66 7.58 7.85 -19.17
C LEU A 66 6.94 8.44 -20.43
N THR A 67 7.75 8.78 -21.44
CA THR A 67 7.26 9.40 -22.69
C THR A 67 6.26 8.52 -23.43
N GLU A 68 6.51 7.21 -23.49
CA GLU A 68 5.60 6.25 -24.13
C GLU A 68 4.23 6.17 -23.43
N TRP A 69 4.18 6.54 -22.15
CA TRP A 69 2.98 6.55 -21.31
C TRP A 69 2.37 7.94 -21.16
N ALA A 70 3.00 8.99 -21.69
CA ALA A 70 2.61 10.37 -21.45
C ALA A 70 1.17 10.66 -21.91
N GLU A 71 0.77 10.07 -23.04
CA GLU A 71 -0.60 10.20 -23.56
C GLU A 71 -1.62 9.41 -22.74
N GLU A 72 -1.31 8.19 -22.31
CA GLU A 72 -2.24 7.35 -21.53
C GLU A 72 -2.52 7.94 -20.14
N TYR A 73 -1.48 8.49 -19.51
CA TYR A 73 -1.58 9.15 -18.20
C TYR A 73 -1.92 10.63 -18.31
N ALA A 74 -2.16 11.15 -19.51
CA ALA A 74 -2.66 12.50 -19.67
C ALA A 74 -4.02 12.61 -18.95
N PRO A 75 -4.28 13.70 -18.19
CA PRO A 75 -5.54 13.87 -17.49
C PRO A 75 -6.72 13.86 -18.48
N LYS A 76 -7.57 12.83 -18.40
CA LYS A 76 -8.75 12.68 -19.28
C LYS A 76 -9.91 13.65 -18.94
N GLY A 77 -9.74 14.46 -17.91
CA GLY A 77 -10.73 15.43 -17.45
C GLY A 77 -10.17 16.35 -16.37
N ARG A 78 -10.95 17.36 -15.99
CA ARG A 78 -10.64 18.24 -14.87
C ARG A 78 -11.54 17.92 -13.67
N PRO A 79 -11.11 18.19 -12.42
CA PRO A 79 -11.92 17.92 -11.23
C PRO A 79 -13.31 18.56 -11.26
N GLU A 80 -13.46 19.71 -11.91
CA GLU A 80 -14.74 20.42 -12.05
C GLU A 80 -15.78 19.62 -12.85
N GLN A 81 -15.35 18.62 -13.62
CA GLN A 81 -16.24 17.71 -14.35
C GLN A 81 -16.89 16.65 -13.46
N TYR A 82 -16.50 16.58 -12.18
CA TYR A 82 -16.97 15.61 -11.21
C TYR A 82 -17.48 16.31 -9.93
N PRO A 83 -18.48 17.20 -10.05
CA PRO A 83 -18.93 18.05 -8.95
C PRO A 83 -19.43 17.25 -7.75
N ALA A 84 -20.08 16.09 -7.95
CA ALA A 84 -20.50 15.25 -6.84
C ALA A 84 -19.30 14.58 -6.14
N THR A 85 -18.30 14.17 -6.92
CA THR A 85 -17.09 13.52 -6.39
C THR A 85 -16.26 14.48 -5.53
N VAL A 86 -16.11 15.74 -5.97
CA VAL A 86 -15.30 16.75 -5.24
C VAL A 86 -16.05 17.50 -4.14
N ALA A 87 -17.38 17.35 -4.05
CA ALA A 87 -18.17 17.98 -3.00
C ALA A 87 -17.72 17.56 -1.59
N GLU A 88 -17.98 18.40 -0.59
CA GLU A 88 -17.74 18.01 0.81
C GLU A 88 -18.57 16.77 1.19
N VAL A 89 -17.99 15.90 2.02
CA VAL A 89 -18.66 14.68 2.49
C VAL A 89 -19.51 15.02 3.71
N SER A 90 -20.81 14.78 3.63
CA SER A 90 -21.71 14.99 4.76
C SER A 90 -21.81 13.76 5.67
N ILE A 91 -22.11 13.99 6.95
CA ILE A 91 -22.30 12.91 7.93
C ILE A 91 -23.55 12.09 7.57
N GLU A 92 -24.57 12.72 7.00
CA GLU A 92 -25.80 12.07 6.57
C GLU A 92 -25.55 11.07 5.44
N GLU A 93 -24.72 11.44 4.46
CA GLU A 93 -24.33 10.57 3.35
C GLU A 93 -23.58 9.33 3.86
N VAL A 94 -22.62 9.53 4.77
CA VAL A 94 -21.88 8.44 5.41
C VAL A 94 -22.82 7.56 6.24
N SER A 95 -23.74 8.17 6.99
CA SER A 95 -24.73 7.46 7.81
C SER A 95 -25.66 6.60 6.95
N GLN A 96 -26.07 7.12 5.79
CA GLN A 96 -26.91 6.40 4.85
C GLN A 96 -26.17 5.23 4.22
N LEU A 97 -24.92 5.41 3.79
CA LEU A 97 -24.07 4.33 3.29
C LEU A 97 -23.82 3.24 4.33
N LEU A 98 -23.64 3.62 5.60
CA LEU A 98 -23.53 2.67 6.71
C LEU A 98 -24.82 1.86 6.92
N LYS A 99 -25.99 2.47 6.72
CA LYS A 99 -27.29 1.76 6.79
C LYS A 99 -27.49 0.80 5.63
N GLU A 100 -27.05 1.18 4.43
CA GLU A 100 -27.10 0.38 3.20
C GLU A 100 -26.03 -0.74 3.17
N SER A 101 -25.00 -0.61 4.00
CA SER A 101 -23.91 -1.59 4.08
C SER A 101 -24.40 -2.95 4.60
N PRO A 102 -23.88 -4.07 4.07
CA PRO A 102 -24.34 -5.40 4.42
C PRO A 102 -24.01 -5.75 5.88
N ARG A 103 -25.01 -6.29 6.58
CA ARG A 103 -24.88 -6.77 7.96
C ARG A 103 -24.29 -8.17 8.03
N ASN A 104 -23.74 -8.52 9.19
CA ASN A 104 -23.18 -9.82 9.55
C ASN A 104 -22.06 -10.28 8.60
N LYS A 105 -21.32 -9.33 8.02
CA LYS A 105 -20.10 -9.65 7.28
C LYS A 105 -18.97 -9.93 8.26
N ALA A 106 -18.12 -10.89 7.91
CA ALA A 106 -16.93 -11.20 8.71
C ALA A 106 -16.05 -9.96 8.86
N ALA A 107 -15.59 -9.72 10.09
CA ALA A 107 -14.59 -8.70 10.35
C ALA A 107 -13.31 -9.00 9.55
N GLY A 108 -12.66 -7.94 9.06
CA GLY A 108 -11.32 -8.07 8.50
C GLY A 108 -10.28 -8.31 9.60
N PRO A 109 -8.97 -8.34 9.25
CA PRO A 109 -7.89 -8.52 10.22
C PRO A 109 -7.89 -7.53 11.39
N SER A 110 -8.57 -6.39 11.24
CA SER A 110 -8.73 -5.38 12.28
C SER A 110 -9.85 -5.68 13.30
N GLY A 111 -10.66 -6.72 13.12
CA GLY A 111 -11.79 -7.03 14.00
C GLY A 111 -12.98 -6.06 13.93
N VAL A 112 -12.81 -4.90 13.30
CA VAL A 112 -13.87 -3.89 13.07
C VAL A 112 -14.86 -4.39 12.01
N THR A 113 -16.15 -4.20 12.27
CA THR A 113 -17.27 -4.46 11.34
C THR A 113 -18.09 -3.18 11.08
N PHE A 114 -19.02 -3.22 10.13
CA PHE A 114 -19.91 -2.08 9.86
C PHE A 114 -20.88 -1.79 11.00
N GLU A 115 -21.28 -2.82 11.75
CA GLU A 115 -22.12 -2.69 12.94
C GLU A 115 -21.43 -1.89 14.05
N LEU A 116 -20.12 -2.10 14.21
CA LEU A 116 -19.30 -1.38 15.17
C LEU A 116 -19.13 0.10 14.79
N LEU A 117 -19.10 0.41 13.50
CA LEU A 117 -19.08 1.80 13.03
C LEU A 117 -20.44 2.49 13.14
N ARG A 118 -21.53 1.70 13.20
CA ARG A 118 -22.89 2.20 13.37
C ARG A 118 -23.25 2.42 14.84
N SER A 119 -22.55 1.77 15.78
CA SER A 119 -22.76 1.99 17.21
C SER A 119 -22.05 3.26 17.67
N ALA A 120 -22.50 3.81 18.80
CA ALA A 120 -21.92 5.02 19.42
C ALA A 120 -20.47 4.83 19.92
N ASP A 121 -19.95 3.59 19.90
CA ASP A 121 -18.59 3.26 20.32
C ASP A 121 -17.55 3.39 19.19
N ALA A 122 -17.98 3.78 17.98
CA ALA A 122 -17.10 3.93 16.83
C ALA A 122 -15.89 4.82 17.14
N ASP A 123 -16.09 5.96 17.79
CA ASP A 123 -15.02 6.92 18.12
C ASP A 123 -13.94 6.30 19.02
N GLY A 124 -14.36 5.51 20.02
CA GLY A 124 -13.44 4.83 20.94
C GLY A 124 -12.64 3.70 20.29
N VAL A 125 -13.18 3.07 19.25
CA VAL A 125 -12.51 2.02 18.47
C VAL A 125 -11.53 2.62 17.47
N LEU A 126 -11.93 3.70 16.80
CA LEU A 126 -11.11 4.40 15.81
C LEU A 126 -9.92 5.12 16.46
N ALA A 127 -10.12 5.74 17.63
CA ALA A 127 -9.07 6.46 18.36
C ALA A 127 -7.90 5.57 18.82
N LYS A 128 -8.12 4.25 18.96
CA LYS A 128 -7.09 3.28 19.36
C LYS A 128 -6.26 2.76 18.18
N GLN A 129 -6.59 3.14 16.95
CA GLN A 129 -5.88 2.70 15.75
C GLN A 129 -4.73 3.63 15.42
N ARG A 130 -3.65 3.08 14.87
CA ARG A 130 -2.49 3.88 14.47
C ARG A 130 -2.87 4.81 13.30
N PRO A 131 -2.41 6.08 13.29
CA PRO A 131 -2.82 7.09 12.30
C PRO A 131 -2.57 6.76 10.82
N ILE A 132 -1.70 5.79 10.52
CA ILE A 132 -1.18 5.54 9.17
C ILE A 132 -2.00 4.52 8.36
N THR A 133 -2.99 3.83 8.93
CA THR A 133 -3.80 2.87 8.19
C THR A 133 -5.30 3.15 8.34
N LEU A 134 -5.95 3.56 7.24
CA LEU A 134 -7.41 3.46 7.17
C LEU A 134 -7.79 2.00 7.38
N LEU A 135 -8.59 1.75 8.42
CA LEU A 135 -9.16 0.45 8.70
C LEU A 135 -9.83 -0.10 7.44
N PRO A 136 -9.71 -1.41 7.15
CA PRO A 136 -10.31 -2.01 5.96
C PRO A 136 -11.79 -1.66 5.77
N VAL A 137 -12.56 -1.55 6.85
CA VAL A 137 -13.98 -1.18 6.80
C VAL A 137 -14.17 0.30 6.44
N VAL A 138 -13.40 1.20 7.04
CA VAL A 138 -13.45 2.64 6.72
C VAL A 138 -13.02 2.87 5.27
N ARG A 139 -11.98 2.17 4.80
CA ARG A 139 -11.58 2.20 3.38
C ARG A 139 -12.70 1.74 2.46
N LYS A 140 -13.36 0.63 2.77
CA LYS A 140 -14.51 0.13 1.98
C LYS A 140 -15.64 1.15 1.93
N LEU A 141 -15.95 1.80 3.05
CA LEU A 141 -16.98 2.83 3.12
C LEU A 141 -16.63 4.05 2.24
N PHE A 142 -15.38 4.51 2.33
CA PHE A 142 -14.88 5.60 1.48
C PHE A 142 -14.91 5.23 -0.01
N THR A 143 -14.48 4.02 -0.38
CA THR A 143 -14.57 3.55 -1.77
C THR A 143 -16.00 3.47 -2.25
N ALA A 144 -16.94 2.98 -1.42
CA ALA A 144 -18.36 2.94 -1.78
C ALA A 144 -18.94 4.33 -2.02
N LEU A 145 -18.58 5.30 -1.17
CA LEU A 145 -18.95 6.71 -1.33
C LEU A 145 -18.44 7.28 -2.65
N LEU A 146 -17.15 7.11 -2.95
CA LEU A 146 -16.56 7.58 -4.20
C LEU A 146 -17.21 6.93 -5.42
N THR A 147 -17.43 5.62 -5.40
CA THR A 147 -18.09 4.91 -6.51
C THR A 147 -19.51 5.45 -6.74
N ARG A 148 -20.28 5.73 -5.68
CA ARG A 148 -21.62 6.30 -5.78
C ARG A 148 -21.60 7.68 -6.42
N ARG A 149 -20.71 8.56 -5.97
CA ARG A 149 -20.55 9.93 -6.51
C ARG A 149 -20.08 9.91 -7.96
N LEU A 150 -19.09 9.09 -8.30
CA LEU A 150 -18.63 8.90 -9.67
C LEU A 150 -19.73 8.36 -10.59
N THR A 151 -20.59 7.46 -10.08
CA THR A 151 -21.73 6.95 -10.84
C THR A 151 -22.72 8.07 -11.18
N VAL A 152 -23.02 8.95 -10.21
CA VAL A 152 -23.88 10.13 -10.43
C VAL A 152 -23.25 11.06 -11.46
N ASP A 153 -21.97 11.41 -11.30
CA ASP A 153 -21.27 12.29 -12.25
C ASP A 153 -21.25 11.70 -13.66
N ASN A 154 -21.03 10.39 -13.79
CA ASN A 154 -21.06 9.70 -15.08
C ASN A 154 -22.47 9.68 -15.71
N GLN A 155 -23.52 9.52 -14.89
CA GLN A 155 -24.92 9.60 -15.37
C GLN A 155 -25.28 11.00 -15.85
N LEU A 156 -24.88 12.05 -15.11
CA LEU A 156 -25.09 13.44 -15.52
C LEU A 156 -24.42 13.74 -16.86
N ARG A 157 -23.24 13.17 -17.12
CA ARG A 157 -22.52 13.31 -18.39
C ARG A 157 -23.16 12.50 -19.54
N ALA A 158 -23.78 11.37 -19.26
CA ALA A 158 -24.43 10.53 -20.27
C ALA A 158 -25.85 11.02 -20.64
N GLY A 159 -26.55 11.70 -19.73
CA GLY A 159 -27.90 12.22 -19.94
C GLY A 159 -27.98 13.64 -20.51
N GLY A 160 -26.84 14.31 -20.71
CA GLY A 160 -26.74 15.60 -21.38
C GLY A 160 -26.53 15.45 -22.89
N ASN A 161 -27.61 15.11 -23.61
CA ASN A 161 -27.70 15.19 -25.08
C ASN A 161 -29.10 15.66 -25.45
#